data_AF-A0A4Y5SR78-F1
#
_entry.id   AF-A0A4Y5SR78-F1
#
_cell.length_a   1.000
_cell.length_b   1.000
_cell.length_c   1.000
_cell.angle_alpha   90.00
_cell.angle_beta   90.00
_cell.angle_gamma   90.00
#
_symmetry.space_group_name_H-M   'P 1'
#
loop_
_entity.id
_entity.type
_entity.pdbx_description
1 polymer ?
#
loop_
_entity_poly.entity_id
_entity_poly.type
_entity_poly.pdbx_seq_one_letter_code
_entity_poly.pdbx_strand_id
1 'polypeptide(L)'
;MPYLLIEHLEELRDWVLLEYRHASEWWGERLIFTNVEPHEREELAKLGSVIAASVTEFPLDRSKLIILDPFAEEELKPEDIEEDSVIVVGGILGDFEFTGKTKKFITEKIEGAKARHIGSVQFSIDGSAIIAKLIAEGKRLGEIEYELNPTIKLDEFSEITLHYAVPKLDGKLLLTPGLIELQKRELGYTEADDEISDEELEAFFEGKGEL
;
A
#
# COMPACT_ATOMS: atom_id res chain seq x y z
N MET A 1 4.04 18.79 10.23
CA MET A 1 3.93 17.42 9.69
C MET A 1 3.08 17.50 8.43
N PRO A 2 3.58 17.00 7.29
CA PRO A 2 2.92 17.13 5.99
C PRO A 2 1.57 16.39 5.94
N TYR A 3 0.80 16.63 4.89
CA TYR A 3 -0.36 15.80 4.54
C TYR A 3 0.03 14.72 3.52
N LEU A 4 -0.66 13.58 3.58
CA LEU A 4 -0.62 12.56 2.54
C LEU A 4 -1.93 12.57 1.77
N LEU A 5 -1.83 12.66 0.46
CA LEU A 5 -2.92 12.43 -0.48
C LEU A 5 -2.73 11.05 -1.11
N ILE A 6 -3.78 10.25 -1.09
CA ILE A 6 -3.89 9.05 -1.92
C ILE A 6 -4.87 9.38 -3.04
N GLU A 7 -4.34 9.51 -4.26
CA GLU A 7 -5.16 9.66 -5.47
C GLU A 7 -5.78 8.30 -5.80
N HIS A 8 -7.07 8.15 -5.52
CA HIS A 8 -7.80 6.89 -5.68
C HIS A 8 -7.99 6.58 -7.17
N LEU A 9 -7.39 5.48 -7.64
CA LEU A 9 -7.34 5.12 -9.07
C LEU A 9 -7.65 3.64 -9.32
N GLU A 10 -8.20 2.95 -8.32
CA GLU A 10 -8.54 1.53 -8.34
C GLU A 10 -9.91 1.36 -7.72
N GLU A 11 -10.65 0.32 -8.10
CA GLU A 11 -11.89 -0.04 -7.42
C GLU A 11 -11.61 -0.41 -5.95
N LEU A 12 -12.46 0.06 -5.03
CA LEU A 12 -12.32 -0.19 -3.59
C LEU A 12 -12.66 -1.65 -3.19
N ARG A 13 -11.85 -2.59 -3.66
CA ARG A 13 -11.87 -4.00 -3.28
C ARG A 13 -11.23 -4.20 -1.90
N ASP A 14 -11.49 -5.36 -1.29
CA ASP A 14 -11.03 -5.69 0.07
C ASP A 14 -9.53 -5.45 0.27
N TRP A 15 -8.69 -5.83 -0.69
CA TRP A 15 -7.25 -5.58 -0.64
C TRP A 15 -6.90 -4.08 -0.54
N VAL A 16 -7.45 -3.28 -1.46
CA VAL A 16 -7.21 -1.82 -1.49
C VAL A 16 -7.69 -1.18 -0.19
N LEU A 17 -8.82 -1.66 0.35
CA LEU A 17 -9.36 -1.18 1.62
C LEU A 17 -8.44 -1.53 2.81
N LEU A 18 -7.80 -2.71 2.83
CA LEU A 18 -6.81 -3.06 3.85
C LEU A 18 -5.58 -2.14 3.78
N GLU A 19 -5.04 -1.90 2.58
CA GLU A 19 -3.93 -0.97 2.41
C GLU A 19 -4.31 0.45 2.86
N TYR A 20 -5.49 0.93 2.48
CA TYR A 20 -5.95 2.27 2.88
C TYR A 20 -6.18 2.39 4.39
N ARG A 21 -6.67 1.33 5.03
CA ARG A 21 -6.80 1.27 6.49
C ARG A 21 -5.44 1.32 7.16
N HIS A 22 -4.46 0.57 6.66
CA HIS A 22 -3.11 0.61 7.21
C HIS A 22 -2.49 2.00 7.01
N ALA A 23 -2.60 2.61 5.83
CA ALA A 23 -2.15 3.98 5.61
C ALA A 23 -2.83 4.99 6.57
N SER A 24 -4.12 4.81 6.84
CA SER A 24 -4.88 5.61 7.81
C SER A 24 -4.34 5.48 9.24
N GLU A 25 -3.95 4.29 9.68
CA GLU A 25 -3.35 4.10 11.01
C GLU A 25 -2.04 4.88 11.18
N TRP A 26 -1.27 5.03 10.10
CA TRP A 26 0.01 5.75 10.12
C TRP A 26 -0.14 7.27 9.97
N TRP A 27 -1.08 7.73 9.16
CA TRP A 27 -1.24 9.15 8.82
C TRP A 27 -2.36 9.85 9.60
N GLY A 28 -3.33 9.10 10.12
CA GLY A 28 -4.47 9.61 10.89
C GLY A 28 -5.20 10.73 10.15
N GLU A 29 -5.46 11.84 10.86
CA GLU A 29 -6.15 13.01 10.31
C GLU A 29 -5.39 13.72 9.16
N ARG A 30 -4.13 13.36 8.92
CA ARG A 30 -3.31 13.91 7.82
C ARG A 30 -3.48 13.14 6.51
N LEU A 31 -4.31 12.10 6.49
CA LEU A 31 -4.65 11.35 5.28
C LEU A 31 -5.86 11.96 4.57
N ILE A 32 -5.72 12.17 3.27
CA ILE A 32 -6.78 12.65 2.38
C ILE A 32 -6.86 11.73 1.15
N PHE A 33 -8.05 11.22 0.84
CA PHE A 33 -8.33 10.54 -0.42
C PHE A 33 -8.85 11.55 -1.44
N THR A 34 -8.29 11.54 -2.64
CA THR A 34 -8.72 12.35 -3.79
C THR A 34 -9.25 11.46 -4.91
N ASN A 35 -9.95 12.04 -5.89
CA ASN A 35 -10.59 11.30 -6.99
C ASN A 35 -11.60 10.23 -6.52
N VAL A 36 -12.40 10.55 -5.50
CA VAL A 36 -13.33 9.59 -4.89
C VAL A 36 -14.74 9.70 -5.48
N GLU A 37 -15.26 8.58 -5.96
CA GLU A 37 -16.62 8.46 -6.46
C GLU A 37 -17.66 8.52 -5.32
N PRO A 38 -18.90 8.99 -5.58
CA PRO A 38 -19.92 9.16 -4.54
C PRO A 38 -20.26 7.89 -3.75
N HIS A 39 -20.16 6.71 -4.40
CA HIS A 39 -20.53 5.43 -3.80
C HIS A 39 -19.46 4.87 -2.84
N GLU A 40 -18.19 5.26 -3.00
CA GLU A 40 -17.06 4.82 -2.14
C GLU A 40 -16.78 5.81 -0.99
N ARG A 41 -17.34 7.02 -1.09
CA ARG A 41 -17.09 8.13 -0.15
C ARG A 41 -17.34 7.75 1.31
N GLU A 42 -18.43 7.05 1.61
CA GLU A 42 -18.77 6.70 2.99
C GLU A 42 -17.72 5.78 3.62
N GLU A 43 -17.25 4.78 2.89
CA GLU A 43 -16.22 3.86 3.37
C GLU A 43 -14.88 4.57 3.55
N LEU A 44 -14.44 5.37 2.57
CA LEU A 44 -13.17 6.11 2.65
C LEU A 44 -13.18 7.20 3.72
N ALA A 45 -14.33 7.83 3.99
CA ALA A 45 -14.47 8.84 5.03
C ALA A 45 -14.27 8.29 6.46
N LYS A 46 -14.37 6.96 6.65
CA LYS A 46 -14.04 6.31 7.92
C LYS A 46 -12.54 6.25 8.17
N LEU A 47 -11.72 6.37 7.11
CA LEU A 47 -10.27 6.20 7.13
C LEU A 47 -9.53 7.54 7.02
N GLY A 48 -10.12 8.55 6.39
CA GLY A 48 -9.48 9.85 6.21
C GLY A 48 -10.42 10.89 5.63
N SER A 49 -9.90 12.09 5.39
CA SER A 49 -10.68 13.11 4.68
C SER A 49 -10.88 12.70 3.22
N VAL A 50 -12.00 13.10 2.61
CA VAL A 50 -12.33 12.72 1.23
C VAL A 50 -12.62 13.94 0.39
N ILE A 51 -12.00 14.01 -0.79
CA ILE A 51 -12.21 15.01 -1.82
C ILE A 51 -12.63 14.28 -3.10
N ALA A 52 -13.78 14.65 -3.66
CA ALA A 52 -14.28 14.03 -4.89
C ALA A 52 -13.42 14.36 -6.12
N ALA A 53 -12.82 15.56 -6.16
CA ALA A 53 -11.98 15.98 -7.26
C ALA A 53 -10.61 15.27 -7.25
N SER A 54 -10.07 15.03 -8.44
CA SER A 54 -8.69 14.54 -8.64
C SER A 54 -7.66 15.57 -8.18
N VAL A 55 -6.54 15.12 -7.60
CA VAL A 55 -5.39 15.96 -7.26
C VAL A 55 -4.83 16.75 -8.45
N THR A 56 -5.11 16.27 -9.66
CA THR A 56 -4.72 16.92 -10.91
C THR A 56 -5.57 18.16 -11.23
N GLU A 57 -6.78 18.27 -10.67
CA GLU A 57 -7.79 19.25 -11.09
C GLU A 57 -8.00 20.41 -10.10
N PHE A 58 -7.80 20.21 -8.80
CA PHE A 58 -8.07 21.28 -7.82
C PHE A 58 -6.84 22.16 -7.53
N PRO A 59 -7.04 23.46 -7.22
CA PRO A 59 -5.97 24.45 -7.15
C PRO A 59 -5.17 24.31 -5.85
N LEU A 60 -4.19 23.41 -5.85
CA LEU A 60 -3.14 23.34 -4.84
C LEU A 60 -1.93 24.17 -5.25
N ASP A 61 -1.23 24.71 -4.25
CA ASP A 61 0.10 25.27 -4.46
C ASP A 61 1.07 24.16 -4.86
N ARG A 62 1.40 24.11 -6.16
CA ARG A 62 2.24 23.06 -6.75
C ARG A 62 3.65 23.04 -6.17
N SER A 63 4.14 24.16 -5.64
CA SER A 63 5.46 24.23 -5.00
C SER A 63 5.57 23.37 -3.73
N LYS A 64 4.42 23.05 -3.10
CA LYS A 64 4.31 22.22 -1.89
C LYS A 64 4.01 20.75 -2.19
N LEU A 65 3.70 20.42 -3.44
CA LEU A 65 3.32 19.08 -3.86
C LEU A 65 4.55 18.23 -4.17
N ILE A 66 4.58 17.03 -3.61
CA ILE A 66 5.62 16.02 -3.82
C ILE A 66 4.94 14.73 -4.27
N ILE A 67 5.10 14.37 -5.53
CA ILE A 67 4.51 13.17 -6.13
C ILE A 67 5.49 12.01 -5.99
N LEU A 68 5.06 10.92 -5.37
CA LEU A 68 5.85 9.70 -5.32
C LEU A 68 5.72 8.95 -6.64
N ASP A 69 6.76 9.06 -7.47
CA ASP A 69 6.81 8.46 -8.80
C ASP A 69 8.06 7.58 -8.90
N PRO A 70 7.92 6.26 -9.14
CA PRO A 70 9.05 5.35 -9.32
C PRO A 70 10.01 5.77 -10.44
N PHE A 71 9.55 6.56 -11.42
CA PHE A 71 10.36 7.06 -12.54
C PHE A 71 10.95 8.45 -12.31
N ALA A 72 10.80 9.04 -11.12
CA ALA A 72 11.47 10.28 -10.79
C ALA A 72 12.99 10.08 -10.69
N GLU A 73 13.75 11.12 -11.04
CA GLU A 73 15.22 11.07 -11.05
C GLU A 73 15.85 11.13 -9.66
N GLU A 74 15.18 11.81 -8.70
CA GLU A 74 15.69 12.03 -7.35
C GLU A 74 14.88 11.25 -6.32
N GLU A 75 15.57 10.68 -5.34
CA GLU A 75 14.92 10.03 -4.20
C GLU A 75 14.28 11.05 -3.27
N LEU A 76 13.19 10.66 -2.59
CA LEU A 76 12.57 11.47 -1.54
C LEU A 76 13.51 11.59 -0.35
N LYS A 77 13.74 12.82 0.09
CA LYS A 77 14.57 13.11 1.27
C LYS A 77 13.77 13.89 2.31
N PRO A 78 14.11 13.78 3.60
CA PRO A 78 13.51 14.62 4.64
C PRO A 78 13.59 16.12 4.33
N GLU A 79 14.67 16.58 3.66
CA GLU A 79 14.84 17.99 3.26
C GLU A 79 13.85 18.45 2.20
N ASP A 80 13.22 17.54 1.46
CA ASP A 80 12.18 17.91 0.50
C ASP A 80 10.86 18.29 1.19
N ILE A 81 10.68 17.89 2.45
CA ILE A 81 9.40 17.85 3.17
C ILE A 81 9.36 18.92 4.26
N GLU A 82 8.58 19.96 4.01
CA GLU A 82 8.23 21.01 4.97
C GLU A 82 6.93 20.67 5.73
N GLU A 83 6.62 21.42 6.78
CA GLU A 83 5.42 21.15 7.60
C GLU A 83 4.10 21.24 6.83
N ASP A 84 4.05 22.07 5.80
CA ASP A 84 2.90 22.31 4.93
C ASP A 84 3.02 21.62 3.57
N SER A 85 4.01 20.72 3.41
CA SER A 85 4.13 19.88 2.22
C SER A 85 2.96 18.91 2.09
N VAL A 86 2.69 18.54 0.85
CA VAL A 86 1.62 17.61 0.46
C VAL A 86 2.24 16.51 -0.38
N ILE A 87 2.32 15.30 0.20
CA ILE A 87 2.86 14.14 -0.48
C ILE A 87 1.71 13.42 -1.20
N VAL A 88 1.91 13.02 -2.45
CA VAL A 88 0.91 12.33 -3.27
C VAL A 88 1.40 10.93 -3.57
N VAL A 89 0.62 9.93 -3.15
CA VAL A 89 0.74 8.53 -3.54
C VAL A 89 -0.38 8.21 -4.53
N GLY A 90 -0.03 7.55 -5.63
CA GLY A 90 -1.04 6.95 -6.50
C GLY A 90 -1.65 5.74 -5.79
N GLY A 91 -2.95 5.78 -5.50
CA GLY A 91 -3.72 4.64 -5.05
C GLY A 91 -3.97 3.65 -6.19
N ILE A 92 -2.88 3.14 -6.75
CA ILE A 92 -2.81 2.35 -7.97
C ILE A 92 -2.19 1.00 -7.63
N LEU A 93 -2.84 -0.09 -8.01
CA LEU A 93 -2.27 -1.41 -7.82
C LEU A 93 -1.11 -1.63 -8.79
N GLY A 94 -0.03 -2.09 -8.20
CA GLY A 94 1.17 -2.51 -8.87
C GLY A 94 0.95 -3.68 -9.83
N ASP A 95 1.78 -3.75 -10.87
CA ASP A 95 2.01 -4.99 -11.61
C ASP A 95 3.33 -5.62 -11.11
N PHE A 96 3.76 -6.73 -11.69
CA PHE A 96 5.08 -7.32 -11.39
C PHE A 96 6.25 -6.38 -11.76
N GLU A 97 6.03 -5.46 -12.71
CA GLU A 97 6.99 -4.44 -13.12
C GLU A 97 6.40 -3.02 -13.02
N PHE A 98 7.28 -2.02 -12.94
CA PHE A 98 6.86 -0.62 -13.02
C PHE A 98 6.30 -0.27 -14.39
N THR A 99 5.00 -0.01 -14.45
CA THR A 99 4.27 0.29 -15.69
C THR A 99 4.12 1.80 -15.98
N GLY A 100 4.63 2.67 -15.10
CA GLY A 100 4.56 4.13 -15.26
C GLY A 100 3.16 4.72 -15.09
N LYS A 101 2.23 3.98 -14.47
CA LYS A 101 0.85 4.45 -14.22
C LYS A 101 0.83 5.77 -13.45
N THR A 102 1.61 5.90 -12.36
CA THR A 102 1.69 7.14 -11.58
C THR A 102 2.15 8.32 -12.42
N LYS A 103 3.21 8.13 -13.23
CA LYS A 103 3.71 9.13 -14.16
C LYS A 103 2.61 9.61 -15.11
N LYS A 104 1.94 8.68 -15.77
CA LYS A 104 0.89 8.95 -16.76
C LYS A 104 -0.36 9.61 -16.16
N PHE A 105 -0.81 9.14 -15.00
CA PHE A 105 -2.09 9.55 -14.43
C PHE A 105 -1.99 10.77 -13.52
N ILE A 106 -0.82 11.00 -12.91
CA ILE A 106 -0.61 12.05 -11.91
C ILE A 106 0.53 12.98 -12.33
N THR A 107 1.78 12.48 -12.40
CA THR A 107 2.98 13.33 -12.54
C THR A 107 2.95 14.21 -13.79
N GLU A 108 2.64 13.65 -14.96
CA GLU A 108 2.60 14.39 -16.23
C GLU A 108 1.44 15.40 -16.31
N LYS A 109 0.43 15.26 -15.44
CA LYS A 109 -0.73 16.17 -15.40
C LYS A 109 -0.55 17.34 -14.43
N ILE A 110 0.50 17.33 -13.61
CA ILE A 110 0.74 18.34 -12.59
C ILE A 110 2.08 19.02 -12.85
N GLU A 111 2.04 20.11 -13.63
CA GLU A 111 3.23 20.92 -13.87
C GLU A 111 3.64 21.69 -12.60
N GLY A 112 4.95 21.77 -12.33
CA GLY A 112 5.52 22.53 -11.23
C GLY A 112 5.53 21.83 -9.87
N ALA A 113 5.03 20.59 -9.76
CA ALA A 113 5.20 19.77 -8.57
C ALA A 113 6.57 19.07 -8.57
N LYS A 114 7.10 18.78 -7.38
CA LYS A 114 8.28 17.92 -7.24
C LYS A 114 7.86 16.46 -7.48
N ALA A 115 8.69 15.70 -8.19
CA ALA A 115 8.56 14.24 -8.27
C ALA A 115 9.74 13.59 -7.56
N ARG A 116 9.48 12.54 -6.79
CA ARG A 116 10.48 11.81 -6.01
C ARG A 116 10.23 10.31 -6.05
N HIS A 117 11.28 9.50 -6.13
CA HIS A 117 11.16 8.05 -5.99
C HIS A 117 11.48 7.61 -4.56
N ILE A 118 11.00 6.45 -4.14
CA ILE A 118 11.26 5.87 -2.81
C ILE A 118 12.10 4.59 -2.92
N GLY A 119 13.07 4.63 -3.84
CA GLY A 119 13.94 3.49 -4.17
C GLY A 119 13.61 2.87 -5.51
N SER A 120 14.28 1.76 -5.83
CA SER A 120 14.17 1.02 -7.09
C SER A 120 13.28 -0.22 -6.99
N VAL A 121 12.66 -0.43 -5.84
CA VAL A 121 11.76 -1.56 -5.58
C VAL A 121 10.34 -1.06 -5.48
N GLN A 122 9.40 -1.92 -5.81
CA GLN A 122 7.99 -1.58 -5.79
C GLN A 122 7.42 -1.86 -4.42
N PHE A 123 6.69 -0.90 -3.85
CA PHE A 123 5.94 -1.06 -2.62
C PHE A 123 4.45 -1.10 -2.94
N SER A 124 3.66 -1.66 -2.03
CA SER A 124 2.21 -1.49 -1.99
C SER A 124 1.81 -0.03 -1.73
N ILE A 125 0.52 0.31 -1.81
CA ILE A 125 0.06 1.70 -1.61
C ILE A 125 0.34 2.12 -0.16
N ASP A 126 0.00 1.27 0.80
CA ASP A 126 0.30 1.47 2.22
C ASP A 126 1.79 1.46 2.51
N GLY A 127 2.56 0.55 1.89
CA GLY A 127 4.01 0.52 2.00
C GLY A 127 4.63 1.86 1.57
N SER A 128 4.18 2.39 0.44
CA SER A 128 4.62 3.70 -0.06
C SER A 128 4.25 4.84 0.91
N ALA A 129 3.03 4.80 1.46
CA ALA A 129 2.59 5.76 2.47
C ALA A 129 3.44 5.69 3.75
N ILE A 130 3.82 4.49 4.19
CA ILE A 130 4.65 4.27 5.38
C ILE A 130 6.09 4.74 5.14
N ILE A 131 6.69 4.42 3.99
CA ILE A 131 8.02 4.92 3.64
C ILE A 131 8.02 6.46 3.65
N ALA A 132 7.02 7.09 3.02
CA ALA A 132 6.88 8.53 3.03
C ALA A 132 6.74 9.11 4.44
N LYS A 133 5.99 8.43 5.32
CA LYS A 133 5.82 8.82 6.73
C LYS A 133 7.13 8.77 7.50
N LEU A 134 7.87 7.68 7.37
CA LEU A 134 9.18 7.50 8.00
C LEU A 134 10.18 8.57 7.53
N ILE A 135 10.17 8.90 6.24
CA ILE A 135 11.02 9.97 5.69
C ILE A 135 10.58 11.34 6.19
N ALA A 136 9.28 11.62 6.25
CA ALA A 136 8.73 12.84 6.83
C ALA A 136 9.06 13.01 8.33
N GLU A 137 9.35 11.91 9.03
CA GLU A 137 9.81 11.89 10.43
C GLU A 137 11.33 11.95 10.57
N GLY A 138 12.06 12.09 9.47
CA GLY A 138 13.49 12.38 9.45
C GLY A 138 14.38 11.21 9.05
N LYS A 139 13.83 10.00 8.80
CA LYS A 139 14.64 8.88 8.30
C LYS A 139 15.09 9.13 6.86
N ARG A 140 16.30 8.73 6.53
CA ARG A 140 16.75 8.62 5.14
C ARG A 140 16.23 7.33 4.53
N LEU A 141 15.97 7.35 3.22
CA LEU A 141 15.53 6.15 2.50
C LEU A 141 16.45 4.95 2.73
N GLY A 142 17.77 5.15 2.69
CA GLY A 142 18.76 4.10 2.94
C GLY A 142 18.81 3.55 4.38
N GLU A 143 18.11 4.18 5.33
CA GLU A 143 17.96 3.68 6.71
C GLU A 143 16.70 2.84 6.90
N ILE A 144 15.81 2.82 5.91
CA ILE A 144 14.56 2.05 5.98
C ILE A 144 14.80 0.68 5.37
N GLU A 145 14.85 -0.32 6.24
CA GLU A 145 14.98 -1.71 5.83
C GLU A 145 13.68 -2.20 5.17
N TYR A 146 13.81 -3.17 4.27
CA TYR A 146 12.68 -3.85 3.64
C TYR A 146 13.08 -5.29 3.30
N GLU A 147 12.09 -6.11 2.99
CA GLU A 147 12.29 -7.40 2.34
C GLU A 147 11.70 -7.37 0.95
N LEU A 148 12.52 -7.77 -0.04
CA LEU A 148 12.05 -7.89 -1.40
C LEU A 148 11.42 -9.27 -1.59
N ASN A 149 10.18 -9.28 -2.05
CA ASN A 149 9.40 -10.46 -2.33
C ASN A 149 9.32 -11.46 -1.15
N PRO A 150 8.86 -11.04 0.04
CA PRO A 150 8.79 -11.95 1.17
C PRO A 150 7.83 -13.10 0.90
N THR A 151 8.22 -14.28 1.34
CA THR A 151 7.35 -15.46 1.36
C THR A 151 6.72 -15.59 2.74
N ILE A 152 5.38 -15.59 2.78
CA ILE A 152 4.58 -15.68 3.98
C ILE A 152 3.98 -17.07 4.05
N LYS A 153 4.26 -17.79 5.14
CA LYS A 153 3.60 -19.06 5.42
C LYS A 153 2.15 -18.82 5.82
N LEU A 154 1.23 -19.51 5.17
CA LEU A 154 -0.19 -19.51 5.51
C LEU A 154 -0.49 -20.64 6.52
N ASP A 155 0.15 -21.79 6.34
CA ASP A 155 0.10 -22.97 7.20
C ASP A 155 1.39 -23.81 7.05
N GLU A 156 1.35 -25.11 7.38
CA GLU A 156 2.49 -26.03 7.27
C GLU A 156 2.88 -26.34 5.81
N PHE A 157 1.92 -26.40 4.90
CA PHE A 157 2.05 -26.84 3.52
C PHE A 157 1.96 -25.71 2.48
N SER A 158 1.48 -24.54 2.89
CA SER A 158 1.16 -23.46 1.97
C SER A 158 1.82 -22.15 2.34
N GLU A 159 2.31 -21.48 1.32
CA GLU A 159 2.96 -20.18 1.40
C GLU A 159 2.56 -19.31 0.20
N ILE A 160 2.59 -18.00 0.41
CA ILE A 160 2.41 -17.00 -0.64
C ILE A 160 3.66 -16.16 -0.75
N THR A 161 4.07 -15.83 -1.98
CA THR A 161 5.09 -14.82 -2.21
C THR A 161 4.41 -13.51 -2.58
N LEU A 162 4.69 -12.45 -1.82
CA LEU A 162 4.31 -11.11 -2.22
C LEU A 162 5.26 -10.66 -3.32
N HIS A 163 4.78 -10.14 -4.44
CA HIS A 163 5.63 -9.68 -5.55
C HIS A 163 5.95 -8.19 -5.45
N TYR A 164 6.23 -7.72 -4.24
CA TYR A 164 6.62 -6.36 -3.92
C TYR A 164 7.50 -6.34 -2.67
N ALA A 165 8.15 -5.21 -2.42
CA ALA A 165 8.93 -4.97 -1.21
C ALA A 165 8.01 -4.62 -0.03
N VAL A 166 8.32 -5.18 1.14
CA VAL A 166 7.60 -4.87 2.39
C VAL A 166 8.56 -4.17 3.35
N PRO A 167 8.23 -2.94 3.81
CA PRO A 167 9.06 -2.21 4.77
C PRO A 167 9.23 -2.97 6.10
N LYS A 168 10.34 -2.76 6.79
CA LYS A 168 10.62 -3.30 8.12
C LYS A 168 10.66 -2.20 9.17
N LEU A 169 10.14 -2.51 10.35
CA LEU A 169 10.33 -1.73 11.56
C LEU A 169 10.80 -2.65 12.68
N ASP A 170 11.92 -2.31 13.30
CA ASP A 170 12.55 -3.10 14.37
C ASP A 170 12.74 -4.59 13.97
N GLY A 171 13.15 -4.81 12.73
CA GLY A 171 13.38 -6.14 12.15
C GLY A 171 12.11 -6.92 11.76
N LYS A 172 10.92 -6.36 11.97
CA LYS A 172 9.63 -7.00 11.62
C LYS A 172 9.07 -6.44 10.33
N LEU A 173 8.53 -7.30 9.48
CA LEU A 173 7.80 -6.89 8.27
C LEU A 173 6.52 -6.14 8.67
N LEU A 174 6.33 -4.95 8.10
CA LEU A 174 5.11 -4.18 8.20
C LEU A 174 4.10 -4.67 7.15
N LEU A 175 3.64 -5.92 7.33
CA LEU A 175 2.57 -6.48 6.50
C LEU A 175 1.27 -5.72 6.74
N THR A 176 0.50 -5.52 5.68
CA THR A 176 -0.83 -4.93 5.77
C THR A 176 -1.70 -5.77 6.70
N PRO A 177 -2.24 -5.20 7.80
CA PRO A 177 -3.09 -5.94 8.71
C PRO A 177 -4.29 -6.56 7.99
N GLY A 178 -4.57 -7.85 8.28
CA GLY A 178 -5.65 -8.61 7.64
C GLY A 178 -5.31 -9.21 6.27
N LEU A 179 -4.14 -8.90 5.69
CA LEU A 179 -3.74 -9.41 4.37
C LEU A 179 -3.65 -10.94 4.32
N ILE A 180 -3.09 -11.56 5.36
CA ILE A 180 -2.94 -13.03 5.42
C ILE A 180 -4.32 -13.70 5.43
N GLU A 181 -5.26 -13.17 6.22
CA GLU A 181 -6.63 -13.70 6.30
C GLU A 181 -7.39 -13.52 4.99
N LEU A 182 -7.21 -12.38 4.32
CA LEU A 182 -7.76 -12.15 2.99
C LEU A 182 -7.25 -13.20 1.99
N GLN A 183 -5.95 -13.47 1.99
CA GLN A 183 -5.32 -14.43 1.10
C GLN A 183 -5.79 -15.87 1.37
N LYS A 184 -5.88 -16.27 2.65
CA LYS A 184 -6.46 -17.56 3.04
C LYS A 184 -7.88 -17.71 2.49
N ARG A 185 -8.73 -16.71 2.71
CA ARG A 185 -10.12 -16.72 2.22
C ARG A 185 -10.20 -16.81 0.70
N GLU A 186 -9.33 -16.09 -0.03
CA GLU A 186 -9.30 -16.14 -1.51
C GLU A 186 -8.81 -17.49 -2.05
N LEU A 187 -7.91 -18.17 -1.32
CA LEU A 187 -7.45 -19.52 -1.65
C LEU A 187 -8.44 -20.62 -1.23
N GLY A 188 -9.55 -20.26 -0.59
CA GLY A 188 -10.61 -21.18 -0.20
C GLY A 188 -10.37 -21.88 1.13
N TYR A 189 -9.47 -21.39 1.96
CA TYR A 189 -9.34 -21.86 3.34
C TYR A 189 -10.63 -21.59 4.11
N THR A 190 -11.12 -22.61 4.77
CA THR A 190 -12.29 -22.58 5.65
C THR A 190 -11.87 -22.93 7.07
N GLU A 191 -12.66 -22.50 8.06
CA GLU A 191 -12.43 -22.89 9.47
C GLU A 191 -12.44 -24.42 9.67
N ALA A 192 -13.04 -25.18 8.72
CA ALA A 192 -12.99 -26.64 8.72
C ALA A 192 -11.61 -27.20 8.35
N ASP A 193 -10.79 -26.47 7.59
CA ASP A 193 -9.44 -26.90 7.24
C ASP A 193 -8.48 -26.84 8.45
N ASP A 194 -8.80 -26.01 9.46
CA ASP A 194 -8.08 -25.97 10.74
C ASP A 194 -8.54 -27.09 11.71
N GLU A 195 -9.64 -27.81 11.40
CA GLU A 195 -10.18 -28.90 12.22
C GLU A 195 -9.83 -30.30 11.71
N ILE A 196 -9.37 -30.44 10.47
CA ILE A 196 -8.98 -31.74 9.91
C ILE A 196 -7.55 -32.05 10.37
N SER A 197 -7.39 -33.12 11.13
CA SER A 197 -6.07 -33.57 11.58
C SER A 197 -5.25 -34.21 10.46
N ASP A 198 -3.92 -34.18 10.58
CA ASP A 198 -2.99 -34.84 9.65
C ASP A 198 -3.33 -36.33 9.46
N GLU A 199 -3.79 -36.99 10.53
CA GLU A 199 -4.20 -38.39 10.52
C GLU A 199 -5.45 -38.63 9.65
N GLU A 200 -6.37 -37.66 9.61
CA GLU A 200 -7.58 -37.73 8.78
C GLU A 200 -7.27 -37.47 7.30
N LEU A 201 -6.35 -36.54 7.01
CA LEU A 201 -5.86 -36.30 5.64
C LEU A 201 -5.09 -37.51 5.10
N GLU A 202 -4.16 -38.07 5.88
CA GLU A 202 -3.43 -39.28 5.50
C GLU A 202 -4.39 -40.45 5.26
N ALA A 203 -5.38 -40.65 6.14
CA ALA A 203 -6.39 -41.69 5.95
C ALA A 203 -7.23 -41.49 4.68
N PHE A 204 -7.58 -40.26 4.34
CA PHE A 204 -8.30 -39.95 3.09
C PHE A 204 -7.45 -40.25 1.86
N PHE A 205 -6.19 -39.77 1.80
CA PHE A 205 -5.30 -40.01 0.66
C PHE A 205 -4.87 -41.48 0.50
N GLU A 206 -4.85 -42.24 1.60
CA GLU A 206 -4.63 -43.69 1.57
C GLU A 206 -5.91 -44.49 1.22
N GLY A 207 -7.05 -43.84 1.01
CA GLY A 207 -8.34 -44.48 0.72
C GLY A 207 -8.92 -45.26 1.90
N LYS A 208 -8.54 -44.89 3.13
CA LYS A 208 -8.92 -45.51 4.39
C LYS A 208 -9.99 -44.71 5.18
N GLY A 209 -10.47 -43.59 4.64
CA GLY A 209 -11.51 -42.75 5.24
C GLY A 209 -12.23 -41.87 4.20
N GLU A 210 -13.32 -41.22 4.63
CA GLU A 210 -14.01 -40.14 3.90
C GLU A 210 -13.85 -38.84 4.70
N LEU A 211 -13.63 -37.72 4.01
CA LEU A 211 -13.64 -36.36 4.58
C LEU A 211 -15.08 -35.89 4.81
#